data_AF-A0A5C6FSH6-F1
#
_entry.id   AF-A0A5C6FSH6-F1
#
_cell.length_a   1.000
_cell.length_b   1.000
_cell.length_c   1.000
_cell.angle_alpha   90.00
_cell.angle_beta   90.00
_cell.angle_gamma   90.00
#
_symmetry.space_group_name_H-M   'P 1'
#
loop_
_entity.id
_entity.type
_entity.pdbx_description
1 polymer ?
#
loop_
_entity_poly.entity_id
_entity_poly.type
_entity_poly.pdbx_seq_one_letter_code
_entity_poly.pdbx_strand_id
1 'polypeptide(L)'
;MFWAAVTGSVLSWPNHLAYSNAFTIGQQKGWFLLDSNLDWGQDLRRLQWWKETEANGSSVYVASFNHFDVGVLSGGKLKNLLPDHLVPLGSDSDRDLGSKPRPSDYCAISVNQLRGLGKPIYTCDAKPWVIDPLWLRRVRRLTPVAEVGETYKIYTFQQLHSISQSH
;
A
#
# COMPACT_ATOMS: atom_id res chain seq x y z
N MET A 1 -12.92 -10.91 32.84
CA MET A 1 -11.60 -10.65 32.21
C MET A 1 -11.21 -11.71 31.18
N PHE A 2 -11.31 -13.01 31.48
CA PHE A 2 -10.92 -14.09 30.53
C PHE A 2 -11.75 -14.13 29.23
N TRP A 3 -13.07 -13.95 29.32
CA TRP A 3 -13.96 -13.96 28.15
C TRP A 3 -13.71 -12.82 27.15
N ALA A 4 -13.33 -11.63 27.62
CA ALA A 4 -13.06 -10.47 26.74
C ALA A 4 -11.80 -10.67 25.87
N ALA A 5 -10.78 -11.37 26.40
CA ALA A 5 -9.56 -11.67 25.67
C ALA A 5 -9.79 -12.72 24.56
N VAL A 6 -10.64 -13.72 24.83
CA VAL A 6 -11.02 -14.74 23.85
C VAL A 6 -11.85 -14.12 22.72
N THR A 7 -12.86 -13.29 23.05
CA THR A 7 -13.67 -12.59 22.02
C THR A 7 -12.84 -11.62 21.19
N GLY A 8 -11.89 -10.91 21.82
CA GLY A 8 -10.97 -10.02 21.12
C GLY A 8 -10.04 -10.75 20.14
N SER A 9 -9.61 -11.95 20.50
CA SER A 9 -8.72 -12.79 19.67
C SER A 9 -9.45 -13.41 18.47
N VAL A 10 -10.71 -13.79 18.62
CA VAL A 10 -11.56 -14.33 17.55
C VAL A 10 -12.00 -13.24 16.58
N LEU A 11 -12.33 -12.03 17.07
CA LEU A 11 -12.67 -10.88 16.22
C LEU A 11 -11.46 -10.27 15.50
N SER A 12 -10.26 -10.50 16.03
CA SER A 12 -8.99 -10.10 15.39
C SER A 12 -8.43 -11.23 14.53
N TRP A 13 -9.19 -12.29 14.26
CA TRP A 13 -8.81 -13.32 13.30
C TRP A 13 -9.04 -12.78 11.87
N PRO A 14 -8.03 -12.76 10.98
CA PRO A 14 -6.70 -13.32 11.15
C PRO A 14 -5.66 -12.29 11.66
N ASN A 15 -6.00 -10.99 11.76
CA ASN A 15 -5.15 -9.84 12.14
C ASN A 15 -4.58 -9.84 13.60
N HIS A 16 -3.91 -10.90 14.05
CA HIS A 16 -3.43 -11.02 15.46
C HIS A 16 -2.45 -9.91 15.91
N LEU A 17 -1.74 -9.24 14.99
CA LEU A 17 -0.82 -8.14 15.31
C LEU A 17 -1.53 -6.78 15.51
N ALA A 18 -2.81 -6.67 15.18
CA ALA A 18 -3.60 -5.45 15.35
C ALA A 18 -4.38 -5.41 16.69
N TYR A 19 -4.12 -6.36 17.61
CA TYR A 19 -4.81 -6.37 18.91
C TYR A 19 -4.20 -5.34 19.86
N SER A 20 -4.77 -4.13 19.88
CA SER A 20 -4.27 -3.02 20.71
C SER A 20 -5.07 -2.79 22.01
N ASN A 21 -6.18 -3.52 22.26
CA ASN A 21 -7.00 -3.66 23.49
C ASN A 21 -8.51 -3.74 23.18
N ALA A 22 -9.32 -4.31 24.10
CA ALA A 22 -10.76 -4.52 23.91
C ALA A 22 -11.60 -3.22 23.74
N PHE A 23 -11.10 -2.05 24.15
CA PHE A 23 -11.79 -0.76 24.04
C PHE A 23 -11.66 -0.08 22.66
N THR A 24 -10.83 -0.59 21.77
CA THR A 24 -10.67 -0.06 20.40
C THR A 24 -11.52 -0.81 19.36
N ILE A 25 -12.29 -1.81 19.80
CA ILE A 25 -13.25 -2.55 18.97
C ILE A 25 -14.43 -1.61 18.64
N GLY A 26 -14.40 -0.97 17.47
CA GLY A 26 -15.55 -0.22 16.91
C GLY A 26 -15.31 1.27 16.66
N GLN A 27 -14.19 1.84 17.10
CA GLN A 27 -13.75 3.19 16.69
C GLN A 27 -13.05 3.08 15.33
N GLN A 28 -13.09 4.10 14.46
CA GLN A 28 -12.41 4.09 13.15
C GLN A 28 -10.91 3.70 13.31
N LYS A 29 -10.58 2.42 13.12
CA LYS A 29 -9.41 1.74 13.71
C LYS A 29 -8.05 2.16 13.13
N GLY A 30 -8.02 2.75 11.94
CA GLY A 30 -6.79 3.13 11.25
C GLY A 30 -5.95 4.23 11.92
N TRP A 31 -6.39 4.83 13.03
CA TRP A 31 -5.58 5.80 13.79
C TRP A 31 -4.61 5.14 14.78
N PHE A 32 -4.95 3.96 15.31
CA PHE A 32 -4.13 3.26 16.32
C PHE A 32 -2.96 2.48 15.72
N LEU A 33 -2.94 2.29 14.40
CA LEU A 33 -1.90 1.56 13.66
C LEU A 33 -0.95 2.50 12.89
N LEU A 34 -1.14 3.82 13.04
CA LEU A 34 -0.23 4.81 12.47
C LEU A 34 1.14 4.68 13.13
N ASP A 35 2.20 4.65 12.31
CA ASP A 35 3.59 4.37 12.74
C ASP A 35 3.85 2.93 13.24
N SER A 36 2.82 2.07 13.30
CA SER A 36 2.99 0.64 13.56
C SER A 36 3.33 -0.09 12.27
N ASN A 37 4.47 -0.77 12.26
CA ASN A 37 4.99 -1.39 11.05
C ASN A 37 4.27 -2.73 10.77
N LEU A 38 3.12 -2.70 10.10
CA LEU A 38 2.41 -3.91 9.63
C LEU A 38 2.78 -4.29 8.18
N ASP A 39 3.49 -3.38 7.50
CA ASP A 39 3.77 -3.42 6.07
C ASP A 39 4.72 -4.58 5.64
N TRP A 40 5.42 -5.23 6.57
CA TRP A 40 6.43 -6.30 6.34
C TRP A 40 5.97 -7.67 6.86
N GLY A 41 4.81 -7.72 7.51
CA GLY A 41 4.31 -8.89 8.21
C GLY A 41 3.09 -9.50 7.54
N GLN A 42 2.00 -9.55 8.31
CA GLN A 42 0.80 -10.26 7.89
C GLN A 42 0.09 -9.61 6.69
N ASP A 43 0.09 -8.28 6.62
CA ASP A 43 -0.61 -7.56 5.56
C ASP A 43 0.11 -7.66 4.21
N LEU A 44 1.44 -7.79 4.22
CA LEU A 44 2.19 -8.09 3.00
C LEU A 44 1.82 -9.47 2.43
N ARG A 45 1.64 -10.48 3.30
CA ARG A 45 1.16 -11.81 2.88
C ARG A 45 -0.27 -11.76 2.35
N ARG A 46 -1.16 -10.99 2.98
CA ARG A 46 -2.53 -10.77 2.47
C ARG A 46 -2.51 -10.08 1.11
N LEU A 47 -1.59 -9.14 0.89
CA LEU A 47 -1.46 -8.43 -0.38
C LEU A 47 -0.98 -9.36 -1.49
N GLN A 48 -0.05 -10.27 -1.19
CA GLN A 48 0.36 -11.33 -2.12
C GLN A 48 -0.81 -12.25 -2.47
N TRP A 49 -1.60 -12.67 -1.47
CA TRP A 49 -2.79 -13.48 -1.70
C TRP A 49 -3.81 -12.76 -2.57
N TRP A 50 -4.12 -11.50 -2.26
CA TRP A 50 -5.02 -10.68 -3.06
C TRP A 50 -4.55 -10.54 -4.51
N LYS A 51 -3.23 -10.37 -4.73
CA LYS A 51 -2.67 -10.36 -6.08
C LYS A 51 -2.97 -11.67 -6.83
N GLU A 52 -2.79 -12.81 -6.16
CA GLU A 52 -2.96 -14.13 -6.76
C GLU A 52 -4.43 -14.44 -7.08
N THR A 53 -5.37 -13.96 -6.26
CA THR A 53 -6.79 -14.28 -6.43
C THR A 53 -7.58 -13.24 -7.22
N GLU A 54 -7.28 -11.95 -7.06
CA GLU A 54 -8.11 -10.84 -7.58
C GLU A 54 -7.45 -10.02 -8.68
N ALA A 55 -6.11 -9.95 -8.74
CA ALA A 55 -5.44 -9.03 -9.67
C ALA A 55 -5.44 -9.50 -11.14
N ASN A 56 -6.00 -10.68 -11.44
CA ASN A 56 -6.16 -11.21 -12.81
C ASN A 56 -4.86 -11.15 -13.65
N GLY A 57 -3.72 -11.49 -13.04
CA GLY A 57 -2.41 -11.47 -13.71
C GLY A 57 -1.79 -10.07 -13.87
N SER A 58 -2.42 -9.03 -13.33
CA SER A 58 -1.89 -7.66 -13.35
C SER A 58 -0.71 -7.49 -12.37
N SER A 59 0.19 -6.56 -12.69
CA SER A 59 1.27 -6.21 -11.77
C SER A 59 0.70 -5.42 -10.59
N VAL A 60 1.28 -5.63 -9.41
CA VAL A 60 0.93 -4.89 -8.19
C VAL A 60 2.18 -4.18 -7.69
N TYR A 61 2.12 -2.86 -7.74
CA TYR A 61 3.17 -1.95 -7.29
C TYR A 61 2.83 -1.45 -5.88
N VAL A 62 3.81 -1.36 -4.98
CA VAL A 62 3.57 -1.09 -3.57
C VAL A 62 4.32 0.15 -3.12
N ALA A 63 3.58 1.15 -2.62
CA ALA A 63 4.11 2.25 -1.84
C ALA A 63 4.05 1.88 -0.36
N SER A 64 5.06 1.15 0.09
CA SER A 64 5.17 0.66 1.46
C SER A 64 5.70 1.75 2.40
N PHE A 65 5.36 1.66 3.68
CA PHE A 65 6.01 2.44 4.75
C PHE A 65 7.37 1.84 5.17
N ASN A 66 7.69 0.63 4.72
CA ASN A 66 8.91 -0.07 5.08
C ASN A 66 10.18 0.52 4.47
N HIS A 67 11.31 0.19 5.11
CA HIS A 67 12.66 0.46 4.61
C HIS A 67 13.22 -0.66 3.71
N PHE A 68 12.40 -1.65 3.38
CA PHE A 68 12.83 -2.86 2.68
C PHE A 68 12.16 -2.95 1.32
N ASP A 69 12.92 -3.50 0.37
CA ASP A 69 12.43 -3.82 -0.96
C ASP A 69 11.27 -4.83 -0.87
N VAL A 70 10.06 -4.41 -1.27
CA VAL A 70 8.87 -5.27 -1.22
C VAL A 70 8.93 -6.42 -2.23
N GLY A 71 9.69 -6.27 -3.31
CA GLY A 71 9.96 -7.32 -4.27
C GLY A 71 10.78 -8.43 -3.61
N VAL A 72 11.85 -8.08 -2.89
CA VAL A 72 12.64 -9.05 -2.12
C VAL A 72 11.79 -9.72 -1.05
N LEU A 73 11.06 -8.95 -0.24
CA LEU A 73 10.22 -9.49 0.85
C LEU A 73 9.08 -10.40 0.35
N SER A 74 8.61 -10.19 -0.88
CA SER A 74 7.55 -10.99 -1.49
C SER A 74 8.04 -12.11 -2.39
N GLY A 75 9.36 -12.34 -2.48
CA GLY A 75 9.94 -13.33 -3.39
C GLY A 75 9.66 -13.03 -4.86
N GLY A 76 9.65 -11.74 -5.24
CA GLY A 76 9.43 -11.26 -6.61
C GLY A 76 7.96 -11.11 -7.01
N LYS A 77 7.00 -11.37 -6.10
CA LYS A 77 5.57 -11.27 -6.40
C LYS A 77 5.08 -9.83 -6.47
N LEU A 78 5.65 -8.91 -5.72
CA LEU A 78 5.26 -7.50 -5.68
C LEU A 78 6.39 -6.64 -6.24
N LYS A 79 6.07 -5.43 -6.70
CA LYS A 79 7.06 -4.47 -7.20
C LYS A 79 7.05 -3.23 -6.31
N ASN A 80 8.20 -2.60 -6.06
CA ASN A 80 8.21 -1.29 -5.42
C ASN A 80 7.58 -0.25 -6.36
N LEU A 81 6.84 0.70 -5.80
CA LEU A 81 6.48 1.91 -6.54
C LEU A 81 7.75 2.77 -6.70
N LEU A 82 7.99 3.26 -7.91
CA LEU A 82 9.10 4.13 -8.27
C LEU A 82 8.56 5.50 -8.74
N PRO A 83 9.37 6.58 -8.70
CA PRO A 83 8.94 7.90 -9.16
C PRO A 83 8.41 7.86 -10.60
N ASP A 84 9.10 7.15 -11.49
CA ASP A 84 8.78 7.09 -12.92
C ASP A 84 7.45 6.40 -13.22
N HIS A 85 6.94 5.61 -12.27
CA HIS A 85 5.62 4.98 -12.38
C HIS A 85 4.47 5.98 -12.21
N LEU A 86 4.72 7.12 -11.57
CA LEU A 86 3.73 8.17 -11.34
C LEU A 86 3.71 9.21 -12.46
N VAL A 87 4.71 9.19 -13.32
CA VAL A 87 4.80 10.05 -14.49
C VAL A 87 3.79 9.58 -15.55
N PRO A 88 2.93 10.46 -16.09
CA PRO A 88 1.95 10.07 -17.10
C PRO A 88 2.59 9.38 -18.32
N LEU A 89 1.84 8.44 -18.91
CA LEU A 89 2.18 7.81 -20.19
C LEU A 89 2.37 8.89 -21.27
N GLY A 90 3.49 8.87 -21.99
CA GLY A 90 3.82 9.84 -23.06
C GLY A 90 4.76 11.00 -22.67
N SER A 91 5.36 10.98 -21.47
CA SER A 91 6.43 11.91 -21.07
C SER A 91 7.81 11.44 -21.57
N ASP A 92 8.65 12.39 -22.01
CA ASP A 92 10.01 12.21 -22.59
C ASP A 92 11.02 11.43 -21.71
N SER A 93 10.66 11.07 -20.48
CA SER A 93 11.47 10.23 -19.57
C SER A 93 11.48 8.73 -19.93
N ASP A 94 11.14 8.38 -21.18
CA ASP A 94 10.95 7.02 -21.70
C ASP A 94 12.23 6.17 -21.88
N ARG A 95 13.41 6.68 -21.52
CA ARG A 95 14.68 6.08 -21.97
C ARG A 95 15.31 5.02 -21.08
N ASP A 96 14.94 4.88 -19.82
CA ASP A 96 15.54 3.85 -18.99
C ASP A 96 14.71 3.68 -17.72
N LEU A 97 13.92 2.59 -17.64
CA LEU A 97 13.52 1.87 -16.42
C LEU A 97 12.38 0.91 -16.77
N GLY A 98 12.59 -0.38 -16.48
CA GLY A 98 11.80 -1.50 -16.97
C GLY A 98 10.29 -1.38 -16.73
N SER A 99 9.53 -1.43 -17.83
CA SER A 99 8.07 -1.61 -17.89
C SER A 99 7.25 -0.64 -17.03
N LYS A 100 6.97 0.54 -17.58
CA LYS A 100 5.94 1.45 -17.05
C LYS A 100 4.64 0.67 -16.73
N PRO A 101 3.96 0.97 -15.61
CA PRO A 101 2.72 0.29 -15.25
C PRO A 101 1.65 0.47 -16.33
N ARG A 102 0.92 -0.58 -16.63
CA ARG A 102 -0.27 -0.49 -17.49
C ARG A 102 -1.40 0.20 -16.72
N PRO A 103 -2.35 0.87 -17.39
CA PRO A 103 -3.52 1.46 -16.72
C PRO A 103 -4.33 0.46 -15.89
N SER A 104 -4.34 -0.81 -16.29
CA SER A 104 -5.00 -1.93 -15.60
C SER A 104 -4.19 -2.53 -14.45
N ASP A 105 -2.91 -2.15 -14.30
CA ASP A 105 -2.10 -2.60 -13.16
C ASP A 105 -2.56 -1.86 -11.89
N TYR A 106 -2.20 -2.43 -10.74
CA TYR A 106 -2.63 -1.94 -9.43
C TYR A 106 -1.48 -1.30 -8.66
N CYS A 107 -1.83 -0.30 -7.86
CA CYS A 107 -0.96 0.32 -6.89
C CYS A 107 -1.55 0.17 -5.49
N ALA A 108 -0.86 -0.54 -4.60
CA ALA A 108 -1.18 -0.64 -3.19
C ALA A 108 -0.40 0.42 -2.41
N ILE A 109 -1.11 1.33 -1.76
CA ILE A 109 -0.50 2.42 -0.99
C ILE A 109 -0.79 2.19 0.49
N SER A 110 0.26 2.19 1.31
CA SER A 110 0.13 2.09 2.76
C SER A 110 -0.67 3.29 3.31
N VAL A 111 -1.56 3.06 4.27
CA VAL A 111 -2.31 4.12 4.97
C VAL A 111 -1.39 5.11 5.66
N ASN A 112 -0.19 4.66 6.08
CA ASN A 112 0.86 5.52 6.63
C ASN A 112 1.38 6.49 5.56
N GLN A 113 1.62 5.99 4.34
CA GLN A 113 1.97 6.84 3.20
C GLN A 113 0.85 7.83 2.87
N LEU A 114 -0.39 7.35 2.72
CA LEU A 114 -1.54 8.22 2.40
C LEU A 114 -1.72 9.35 3.43
N ARG A 115 -1.48 9.08 4.71
CA ARG A 115 -1.63 10.08 5.78
C ARG A 115 -0.43 11.00 5.93
N GLY A 116 0.59 10.88 5.08
CA GLY A 116 1.78 11.73 5.11
C GLY A 116 2.74 11.41 6.24
N LEU A 117 2.58 10.24 6.87
CA LEU A 117 3.54 9.68 7.82
C LEU A 117 4.62 8.86 7.10
N GLY A 118 4.52 8.77 5.77
CA GLY A 118 5.41 8.01 4.92
C GLY A 118 6.87 8.41 5.05
N LYS A 119 7.69 7.46 5.48
CA LYS A 119 9.15 7.52 5.29
C LYS A 119 9.47 7.38 3.78
N PRO A 120 10.67 7.76 3.34
CA PRO A 120 11.07 7.57 1.95
C PRO A 120 10.87 6.11 1.52
N ILE A 121 10.50 5.88 0.26
CA ILE A 121 10.44 4.52 -0.29
C ILE A 121 11.87 4.10 -0.62
N TYR A 122 12.29 2.97 -0.06
CA TYR A 122 13.61 2.40 -0.26
C TYR A 122 13.55 1.31 -1.32
N THR A 123 14.31 1.48 -2.39
CA THR A 123 14.58 0.45 -3.39
C THR A 123 16.01 -0.06 -3.25
N CYS A 124 16.26 -1.29 -3.71
CA CYS A 124 17.60 -1.90 -3.70
C CYS A 124 18.69 -1.03 -4.38
N ASP A 125 18.29 -0.11 -5.27
CA ASP A 125 19.17 0.85 -5.96
C ASP A 125 19.50 2.12 -5.15
N ALA A 126 19.08 2.15 -3.87
CA ALA A 126 19.59 3.04 -2.82
C ALA A 126 19.33 4.57 -2.92
N LYS A 127 18.38 5.04 -3.74
CA LYS A 127 17.90 6.43 -3.63
C LYS A 127 16.53 6.49 -2.94
N PRO A 128 16.47 6.88 -1.65
CA PRO A 128 15.20 7.14 -0.99
C PRO A 128 14.47 8.26 -1.73
N TRP A 129 13.19 8.04 -2.06
CA TRP A 129 12.35 9.07 -2.66
C TRP A 129 11.04 9.22 -1.89
N VAL A 130 10.48 10.42 -1.94
CA VAL A 130 9.27 10.78 -1.19
C VAL A 130 8.15 11.06 -2.18
N ILE A 131 6.98 10.47 -1.93
CA ILE A 131 5.78 10.78 -2.71
C ILE A 131 5.29 12.18 -2.32
N ASP A 132 4.96 13.00 -3.32
CA ASP A 132 4.41 14.34 -3.10
C ASP A 132 3.18 14.30 -2.15
N PRO A 133 3.23 14.98 -0.99
CA PRO A 133 2.10 15.07 -0.05
C PRO A 133 0.82 15.65 -0.67
N LEU A 134 0.92 16.56 -1.64
CA LEU A 134 -0.25 17.10 -2.33
C LEU A 134 -0.90 16.05 -3.24
N TRP A 135 -0.08 15.27 -3.94
CA TRP A 135 -0.55 14.14 -4.71
C TRP A 135 -1.25 13.09 -3.82
N LEU A 136 -0.66 12.74 -2.68
CA LEU A 136 -1.28 11.83 -1.70
C LEU A 136 -2.63 12.35 -1.17
N ARG A 137 -2.76 13.67 -0.97
CA ARG A 137 -4.04 14.30 -0.60
C ARG A 137 -5.10 14.16 -1.69
N ARG A 138 -4.72 14.17 -2.98
CA ARG A 138 -5.65 13.93 -4.10
C ARG A 138 -6.04 12.45 -4.16
N VAL A 139 -5.08 11.53 -4.02
CA VAL A 139 -5.36 10.08 -3.98
C VAL A 139 -6.33 9.72 -2.86
N ARG A 140 -6.21 10.36 -1.69
CA ARG A 140 -7.15 10.16 -0.57
C ARG A 140 -8.61 10.51 -0.87
N ARG A 141 -8.88 11.26 -1.94
CA ARG A 141 -10.24 11.59 -2.38
C ARG A 141 -10.81 10.53 -3.33
N LEU A 142 -9.96 9.64 -3.85
CA LEU A 142 -10.38 8.53 -4.69
C LEU A 142 -10.90 7.38 -3.83
N THR A 143 -11.93 6.70 -4.33
CA THR A 143 -12.38 5.44 -3.75
C THR A 143 -11.44 4.31 -4.18
N PRO A 144 -10.81 3.59 -3.24
CA PRO A 144 -9.94 2.47 -3.58
C PRO A 144 -10.77 1.33 -4.21
N VAL A 145 -10.16 0.59 -5.13
CA VAL A 145 -10.81 -0.59 -5.76
C VAL A 145 -10.85 -1.79 -4.83
N ALA A 146 -9.91 -1.85 -3.89
CA ALA A 146 -9.84 -2.88 -2.87
C ALA A 146 -9.05 -2.38 -1.65
N GLU A 147 -9.23 -3.07 -0.54
CA GLU A 147 -8.51 -2.81 0.69
C GLU A 147 -7.95 -4.13 1.22
N VAL A 148 -6.69 -4.15 1.60
CA VAL A 148 -6.03 -5.32 2.16
C VAL A 148 -5.63 -5.03 3.60
N GLY A 149 -6.33 -5.70 4.52
CA GLY A 149 -6.24 -5.42 5.95
C GLY A 149 -6.65 -3.97 6.25
N GLU A 150 -6.03 -3.38 7.27
CA GLU A 150 -6.17 -1.95 7.57
C GLU A 150 -4.99 -1.13 7.03
N THR A 151 -4.01 -1.80 6.39
CA THR A 151 -2.73 -1.21 6.00
C THR A 151 -2.70 -0.74 4.55
N TYR A 152 -3.26 -1.48 3.59
CA TYR A 152 -3.15 -1.13 2.17
C TYR A 152 -4.48 -0.71 1.56
N LYS A 153 -4.48 0.43 0.88
CA LYS A 153 -5.54 0.84 -0.04
C LYS A 153 -5.05 0.61 -1.47
N ILE A 154 -5.84 -0.07 -2.28
CA ILE A 154 -5.48 -0.46 -3.65
C ILE A 154 -6.20 0.46 -4.63
N TYR A 155 -5.45 0.96 -5.60
CA TYR A 155 -5.92 1.81 -6.69
C TYR A 155 -5.47 1.23 -8.03
N THR A 156 -6.15 1.57 -9.12
CA THR A 156 -5.62 1.29 -10.47
C THR A 156 -4.72 2.41 -10.94
N PHE A 157 -3.74 2.12 -11.80
CA PHE A 157 -2.95 3.19 -12.41
C PHE A 157 -3.79 4.12 -13.29
N GLN A 158 -4.90 3.64 -13.86
CA GLN A 158 -5.88 4.49 -14.51
C GLN A 158 -6.45 5.57 -13.56
N GLN A 159 -6.82 5.20 -12.33
CA GLN A 159 -7.29 6.16 -11.33
C GLN A 159 -6.17 7.16 -10.97
N LEU A 160 -4.95 6.66 -10.75
CA LEU A 160 -3.82 7.51 -10.35
C LEU A 160 -3.37 8.48 -11.44
N HIS A 161 -3.41 8.08 -12.71
CA HIS A 161 -3.05 8.99 -13.82
C HIS A 161 -4.11 10.08 -14.03
N SER A 162 -5.39 9.78 -13.78
CA SER A 162 -6.48 10.77 -13.94
C SER A 162 -6.31 12.01 -13.05
N ILE A 163 -5.74 11.84 -11.84
CA ILE A 163 -5.49 12.95 -10.90
C ILE A 163 -4.16 13.68 -11.14
N SER A 164 -3.24 13.06 -11.88
CA SER A 164 -1.98 13.68 -12.28
C SER A 164 -2.15 14.60 -13.49
N GLN A 165 -3.18 14.36 -14.33
CA GLN A 165 -3.49 15.19 -15.50
C GLN A 165 -4.42 16.37 -15.20
N SER A 166 -5.06 16.42 -14.03
CA SER A 166 -5.86 17.57 -13.58
C SER A 166 -4.94 18.68 -13.05
N HIS A 167 -4.36 19.45 -13.98
CA HIS A 167 -3.65 20.71 -13.71
C HIS A 167 -4.53 21.91 -14.04
#